data_AF-A0A1X7RCC1-F1
#
_entry.id   AF-A0A1X7RCC1-F1
#
_cell.length_a   1.000
_cell.length_b   1.000
_cell.length_c   1.000
_cell.angle_alpha   90.00
_cell.angle_beta   90.00
_cell.angle_gamma   90.00
#
_symmetry.space_group_name_H-M   'P 1'
#
loop_
_entity.id
_entity.type
_entity.pdbx_description
1 polymer ?
#
loop_
_entity_poly.entity_id
_entity_poly.type
_entity_poly.pdbx_seq_one_letter_code
_entity_poly.pdbx_strand_id
1 'polypeptide(L)'
;MSNQQQSYTIWSPQDTVKDVAESLGLDGISDDVLKALAMDVEYRILEIIEQAVKFKRHSKTEVLSTEDVAKALNVLNVEPLYGYHDGSARDKDVTFKRVNVTGGQPVYYIDEEEVDLDKLINEPLPQVPRLPTFTTHWLAVEGVQPAIAQNPNINEIRTTIAPTTRGAIVSTLNANSLQSSSTNNAIAQNQNENNGNGQTSLPVTAVKPGQNTNVEVKPLVKHVLSKELQIYFNKIISALTSKENISDSSEHNSQQQHLKAAALTSLKTDSGLHQLVPYFIQFIAEQITHNLSDLQLLTTILETIYSLLNNPSIFLEPYIHSLMPSILTLLLAKKLGGAPTSETPEATNDFLEKTNALRDFAASLLDYVLKKFPEVYKSLKPRVTRTLLKTFLDTNRVFGTYYGCLKGITVLESESIRFFFGNLHNWARLVFNEQNLTLDECFDSETIINNKTKFTDKELFYLVDVVINAICVLKKDLPEIYEESNEDKKEISNETKQKLVSRTGVIIASQILKRDDTRQLVDAMFFGE
;
A
#
# COMPACT_ATOMS: atom_id res chain seq x y z
N MET A 1 72.71 26.95 7.97
CA MET A 1 73.09 26.40 6.65
C MET A 1 72.02 26.82 5.66
N SER A 2 72.47 27.26 4.49
CA SER A 2 71.78 28.02 3.45
C SER A 2 70.40 27.52 3.02
N ASN A 3 69.46 28.47 2.89
CA ASN A 3 68.17 28.35 2.20
C ASN A 3 68.35 27.86 0.75
N GLN A 4 68.26 26.56 0.51
CA GLN A 4 68.02 26.02 -0.83
C GLN A 4 66.67 25.30 -0.81
N GLN A 5 65.85 25.63 -1.81
CA GLN A 5 64.56 25.03 -2.17
C GLN A 5 63.33 25.54 -1.40
N GLN A 6 62.93 26.80 -1.67
CA GLN A 6 61.50 27.10 -1.76
C GLN A 6 61.08 26.88 -3.21
N SER A 7 60.45 25.74 -3.51
CA SER A 7 59.56 25.65 -4.67
C SER A 7 58.34 26.54 -4.41
N TYR A 8 57.75 27.12 -5.45
CA TYR A 8 56.50 27.89 -5.33
C TYR A 8 55.27 26.99 -5.13
N THR A 9 55.40 25.69 -5.42
CA THR A 9 54.34 24.69 -5.38
C THR A 9 54.79 23.43 -4.63
N ILE A 10 53.87 22.47 -4.41
CA ILE A 10 54.10 21.32 -3.53
C ILE A 10 54.92 20.18 -4.19
N TRP A 11 55.01 20.16 -5.52
CA TRP A 11 55.83 19.19 -6.24
C TRP A 11 57.33 19.51 -6.17
N SER A 12 58.17 18.54 -5.77
CA SER A 12 59.61 18.78 -5.56
C SER A 12 60.37 18.91 -6.89
N PRO A 13 60.98 20.09 -7.18
CA PRO A 13 61.77 20.28 -8.39
C PRO A 13 63.10 19.55 -8.37
N GLN A 14 63.75 19.47 -7.21
CA GLN A 14 65.11 18.95 -7.11
C GLN A 14 65.18 17.49 -6.69
N ASP A 15 64.15 16.97 -6.04
CA ASP A 15 64.11 15.55 -5.67
C ASP A 15 63.44 14.72 -6.76
N THR A 16 62.33 15.17 -7.37
CA THR A 16 61.60 14.32 -8.32
C THR A 16 61.94 14.63 -9.77
N VAL A 17 61.88 15.91 -10.17
CA VAL A 17 62.11 16.29 -11.58
C VAL A 17 63.57 16.12 -11.97
N LYS A 18 64.49 16.36 -11.03
CA LYS A 18 65.93 16.14 -11.25
C LYS A 18 66.28 14.67 -11.44
N ASP A 19 65.72 13.76 -10.63
CA ASP A 19 65.94 12.32 -10.77
C ASP A 19 65.49 11.81 -12.15
N VAL A 20 64.37 12.33 -12.68
CA VAL A 20 63.92 12.02 -14.04
C VAL A 20 64.90 12.57 -15.09
N ALA A 21 65.43 13.77 -14.91
CA ALA A 21 66.42 14.33 -15.83
C ALA A 21 67.76 13.56 -15.81
N GLU A 22 68.22 13.15 -14.63
CA GLU A 22 69.41 12.30 -14.45
C GLU A 22 69.18 10.91 -15.07
N SER A 23 67.96 10.36 -15.02
CA SER A 23 67.62 9.10 -15.71
C SER A 23 67.74 9.17 -17.24
N LEU A 24 67.60 10.37 -17.82
CA LEU A 24 67.84 10.64 -19.23
C LEU A 24 69.32 10.92 -19.55
N GLY A 25 70.18 11.01 -18.52
CA GLY A 25 71.60 11.33 -18.65
C GLY A 25 71.90 12.83 -18.79
N LEU A 26 70.99 13.71 -18.37
CA LEU A 26 71.16 15.17 -18.44
C LEU A 26 71.79 15.70 -17.15
N ASP A 27 73.09 15.96 -17.18
CA ASP A 27 73.82 16.56 -16.06
C ASP A 27 73.84 18.11 -16.14
N GLY A 28 73.64 18.78 -15.01
CA GLY A 28 73.91 20.22 -14.86
C GLY A 28 72.81 21.19 -15.34
N ILE A 29 71.54 20.81 -15.24
CA ILE A 29 70.37 21.68 -15.48
C ILE A 29 70.25 22.79 -14.42
N SER A 30 69.78 23.97 -14.84
CA SER A 30 69.57 25.10 -13.93
C SER A 30 68.34 24.90 -13.04
N ASP A 31 68.45 25.38 -11.79
CA ASP A 31 67.38 25.27 -10.79
C ASP A 31 66.07 25.93 -11.23
N ASP A 32 66.13 26.96 -12.07
CA ASP A 32 64.95 27.67 -12.53
C ASP A 32 64.16 26.89 -13.58
N VAL A 33 64.84 26.06 -14.40
CA VAL A 33 64.18 25.12 -15.32
C VAL A 33 63.45 24.04 -14.54
N LEU A 34 64.10 23.47 -13.53
CA LEU A 34 63.49 22.47 -12.65
C LEU A 34 62.22 23.02 -11.97
N LYS A 35 62.28 24.24 -11.42
CA LYS A 35 61.12 24.88 -10.78
C LYS A 35 59.97 25.13 -11.76
N ALA A 36 60.26 25.64 -12.96
CA ALA A 36 59.22 25.91 -13.96
C ALA A 36 58.55 24.61 -14.45
N LEU A 37 59.34 23.55 -14.67
CA LEU A 37 58.83 22.25 -15.09
C LEU A 37 57.99 21.59 -13.98
N ALA A 38 58.45 21.64 -12.72
CA ALA A 38 57.70 21.12 -11.58
C ALA A 38 56.31 21.78 -11.46
N MET A 39 56.23 23.10 -11.68
CA MET A 39 54.98 23.84 -11.65
C MET A 39 54.02 23.42 -12.77
N ASP A 40 54.51 23.22 -13.99
CA ASP A 40 53.68 22.75 -15.12
C ASP A 40 53.20 21.31 -14.90
N VAL A 41 54.05 20.41 -14.40
CA VAL A 41 53.68 19.04 -14.05
C VAL A 41 52.56 19.01 -13.01
N GLU A 42 52.68 19.81 -11.94
CA GLU A 42 51.64 19.91 -10.93
C GLU A 42 50.31 20.43 -11.50
N TYR A 43 50.36 21.44 -12.37
CA TYR A 43 49.19 21.95 -13.06
C TYR A 43 48.50 20.85 -13.90
N ARG A 44 49.27 20.04 -14.62
CA ARG A 44 48.73 18.91 -15.41
C ARG A 44 48.13 17.81 -14.53
N ILE A 45 48.74 17.51 -13.38
CA ILE A 45 48.17 16.57 -12.40
C ILE A 45 46.82 17.10 -11.92
N LEU A 46 46.74 18.38 -11.55
CA LEU A 46 45.47 18.99 -11.11
C LEU A 46 44.42 18.99 -12.22
N GLU A 47 44.80 19.27 -13.46
CA GLU A 47 43.91 19.21 -14.63
C GLU A 47 43.31 17.81 -14.82
N ILE A 48 44.12 16.75 -14.67
CA ILE A 48 43.66 15.35 -14.72
C ILE A 48 42.71 15.05 -13.55
N ILE A 49 43.07 15.45 -12.32
CA ILE A 49 42.26 15.20 -11.12
C ILE A 49 40.92 15.92 -11.21
N GLU A 50 40.87 17.15 -11.72
CA GLU A 50 39.62 17.88 -11.93
C GLU A 50 38.67 17.14 -12.88
N GLN A 51 39.18 16.59 -13.98
CA GLN A 51 38.37 15.77 -14.90
C GLN A 51 37.94 14.47 -14.24
N ALA A 52 38.82 13.80 -13.49
CA ALA A 52 38.51 12.55 -12.80
C ALA A 52 37.41 12.74 -11.73
N VAL A 53 37.44 13.85 -10.98
CA VAL A 53 36.38 14.20 -10.02
C VAL A 53 35.03 14.45 -10.72
N LYS A 54 35.04 14.99 -11.95
CA LYS A 54 33.80 15.10 -12.75
C LYS A 54 33.27 13.71 -13.10
N PHE A 55 34.11 12.80 -13.57
CA PHE A 55 33.71 11.41 -13.85
C PHE A 55 33.15 10.70 -12.63
N LYS A 56 33.83 10.77 -11.48
CA LYS A 56 33.35 10.28 -10.19
C LYS A 56 31.94 10.80 -9.87
N ARG A 57 31.74 12.12 -9.97
CA ARG A 57 30.43 12.75 -9.69
C ARG A 57 29.35 12.24 -10.65
N HIS A 58 29.68 12.06 -11.93
CA HIS A 58 28.74 11.53 -12.93
C HIS A 58 28.50 10.00 -12.77
N SER A 59 29.45 9.28 -12.19
CA SER A 59 29.34 7.86 -11.80
C SER A 59 28.53 7.64 -10.52
N LYS A 60 28.22 8.73 -9.78
CA LYS A 60 27.51 8.71 -8.49
C LYS A 60 28.24 7.93 -7.39
N THR A 61 29.57 7.96 -7.40
CA THR A 61 30.42 7.34 -6.40
C THR A 61 31.06 8.39 -5.49
N GLU A 62 31.34 8.03 -4.23
CA GLU A 62 32.04 8.91 -3.28
C GLU A 62 33.56 8.69 -3.24
N VAL A 63 34.05 7.58 -3.80
CA VAL A 63 35.47 7.26 -3.91
C VAL A 63 35.93 7.52 -5.35
N LEU A 64 37.13 8.09 -5.52
CA LEU A 64 37.75 8.29 -6.83
C LEU A 64 38.45 6.97 -7.23
N SER A 65 37.97 6.31 -8.27
CA SER A 65 38.55 5.05 -8.74
C SER A 65 39.64 5.26 -9.79
N THR A 66 40.51 4.28 -10.01
CA THR A 66 41.49 4.25 -11.10
C THR A 66 40.81 4.36 -12.47
N GLU A 67 39.59 3.83 -12.63
CA GLU A 67 38.81 3.97 -13.85
C GLU A 67 38.41 5.43 -14.15
N ASP A 68 38.13 6.23 -13.10
CA ASP A 68 37.74 7.63 -13.28
C ASP A 68 38.93 8.46 -13.79
N VAL A 69 40.14 8.15 -13.30
CA VAL A 69 41.39 8.75 -13.78
C VAL A 69 41.72 8.28 -15.19
N ALA A 70 41.56 6.98 -15.50
CA ALA A 70 41.78 6.45 -16.84
C ALA A 70 40.85 7.11 -17.89
N LYS A 71 39.58 7.36 -17.54
CA LYS A 71 38.65 8.11 -18.38
C LYS A 71 39.07 9.57 -18.54
N ALA A 72 39.60 10.20 -17.49
CA ALA A 72 40.15 11.55 -17.56
C ALA A 72 41.34 11.67 -18.51
N LEU A 73 42.28 10.69 -18.48
CA LEU A 73 43.42 10.64 -19.39
C LEU A 73 42.97 10.60 -20.86
N ASN A 74 42.00 9.73 -21.16
CA ASN A 74 41.44 9.62 -22.52
C ASN A 74 40.82 10.95 -23.01
N VAL A 75 40.09 11.67 -22.15
CA VAL A 75 39.48 12.96 -22.51
C VAL A 75 40.54 14.04 -22.77
N LEU A 76 41.62 14.02 -22.00
CA LEU A 76 42.73 14.95 -22.17
C LEU A 76 43.70 14.54 -23.29
N ASN A 77 43.39 13.45 -24.02
CA ASN A 77 44.24 12.85 -25.05
C ASN A 77 45.65 12.49 -24.54
N VAL A 78 45.75 12.11 -23.26
CA VAL A 78 46.96 11.56 -22.68
C VAL A 78 47.01 10.06 -22.97
N GLU A 79 48.21 9.54 -23.15
CA GLU A 79 48.44 8.11 -23.38
C GLU A 79 47.87 7.27 -22.21
N PRO A 80 47.12 6.18 -22.49
CA PRO A 80 46.54 5.37 -21.43
C PRO A 80 47.61 4.67 -20.58
N LEU A 81 47.47 4.76 -19.26
CA LEU A 81 48.31 4.05 -18.30
C LEU A 81 47.72 2.66 -18.00
N TYR A 82 48.39 1.62 -18.48
CA TYR A 82 48.01 0.22 -18.27
C TYR A 82 48.62 -0.36 -16.98
N GLY A 83 48.06 -1.46 -16.47
CA GLY A 83 48.58 -2.17 -15.29
C GLY A 83 47.97 -1.74 -13.94
N TYR A 84 46.98 -0.85 -13.95
CA TYR A 84 46.27 -0.37 -12.75
C TYR A 84 44.88 -1.00 -12.56
N HIS A 85 44.61 -2.09 -13.29
CA HIS A 85 43.48 -2.97 -13.03
C HIS A 85 44.04 -4.40 -12.94
N ASP A 86 43.89 -5.05 -11.80
CA ASP A 86 44.07 -6.49 -11.70
C ASP A 86 42.67 -7.10 -11.67
N GLY A 87 42.39 -8.13 -12.47
CA GLY A 87 41.05 -8.76 -12.56
C GLY A 87 40.59 -9.46 -11.26
N SER A 88 41.27 -9.19 -10.15
CA SER A 88 40.98 -9.65 -8.81
C SER A 88 39.71 -8.97 -8.29
N ALA A 89 38.85 -9.72 -7.63
CA ALA A 89 37.67 -9.17 -6.93
C ALA A 89 38.03 -8.28 -5.72
N ARG A 90 39.32 -8.11 -5.42
CA ARG A 90 39.87 -7.31 -4.33
C ARG A 90 40.94 -6.41 -4.93
N ASP A 91 40.83 -5.11 -4.66
CA ASP A 91 41.94 -4.17 -4.81
C ASP A 91 43.14 -4.76 -4.05
N LYS A 92 44.20 -5.13 -4.77
CA LYS A 92 45.47 -5.43 -4.10
C LYS A 92 46.08 -4.10 -3.70
N ASP A 93 46.23 -3.90 -2.39
CA ASP A 93 46.93 -2.72 -1.88
C ASP A 93 48.35 -2.70 -2.43
N VAL A 94 48.69 -1.66 -3.20
CA VAL A 94 50.05 -1.46 -3.72
C VAL A 94 50.98 -1.14 -2.54
N THR A 95 51.93 -2.03 -2.26
CA THR A 95 52.92 -1.83 -1.19
C THR A 95 54.21 -1.21 -1.73
N PHE A 96 54.58 -0.05 -1.22
CA PHE A 96 55.87 0.60 -1.52
C PHE A 96 56.94 0.19 -0.48
N LYS A 97 58.09 -0.30 -0.94
CA LYS A 97 59.26 -0.58 -0.07
C LYS A 97 60.24 0.58 -0.13
N ARG A 98 60.67 1.03 1.05
CA ARG A 98 61.67 2.10 1.20
C ARG A 98 63.07 1.53 1.30
N VAL A 99 63.98 1.97 0.43
CA VAL A 99 65.41 1.71 0.52
C VAL A 99 66.12 3.01 0.91
N ASN A 100 66.84 2.98 2.03
CA ASN A 100 67.70 4.09 2.39
C ASN A 100 69.07 3.88 1.74
N VAL A 101 69.39 4.72 0.76
CA VAL A 101 70.72 4.73 0.13
C VAL A 101 71.69 5.49 1.03
N THR A 102 72.86 4.90 1.31
CA THR A 102 73.91 5.56 2.11
C THR A 102 74.42 6.82 1.42
N GLY A 103 74.16 7.98 2.03
CA GLY A 103 74.61 9.29 1.53
C GLY A 103 73.61 10.04 0.64
N GLY A 104 72.38 9.54 0.48
CA GLY A 104 71.34 10.15 -0.36
C GLY A 104 69.95 10.22 0.29
N GLN A 105 68.98 10.75 -0.47
CA GLN A 105 67.56 10.76 -0.11
C GLN A 105 66.97 9.33 -0.14
N PRO A 106 65.88 9.06 0.62
CA PRO A 106 65.24 7.74 0.59
C PRO A 106 64.55 7.47 -0.75
N VAL A 107 64.85 6.32 -1.35
CA VAL A 107 64.22 5.87 -2.61
C VAL A 107 63.13 4.86 -2.28
N TYR A 108 61.98 5.00 -2.94
CA TYR A 108 60.87 4.05 -2.84
C TYR A 108 60.80 3.26 -4.15
N TYR A 109 60.64 1.95 -4.05
CA TYR A 109 60.38 1.09 -5.20
C TYR A 109 59.13 0.26 -4.96
N ILE A 110 58.49 -0.13 -6.05
CA ILE A 110 57.36 -1.06 -6.03
C ILE A 110 57.98 -2.45 -5.99
N ASP A 111 57.67 -3.20 -4.95
CA ASP A 111 58.13 -4.57 -4.80
C ASP A 111 57.10 -5.51 -5.43
N GLU A 112 57.43 -6.07 -6.60
CA GLU A 112 56.61 -7.05 -7.30
C GLU A 112 57.28 -8.42 -7.22
N GLU A 113 56.60 -9.39 -6.60
CA GLU A 113 57.06 -10.77 -6.57
C GLU A 113 56.74 -11.45 -7.91
N GLU A 114 57.75 -12.06 -8.53
CA GLU A 114 57.57 -12.88 -9.72
C GLU A 114 56.75 -14.14 -9.39
N VAL A 115 55.71 -14.41 -10.18
CA VAL A 115 54.83 -15.57 -10.01
C VAL A 115 54.99 -16.52 -11.20
N ASP A 116 55.07 -17.82 -10.89
CA ASP A 116 55.15 -18.88 -11.90
C ASP A 116 53.82 -19.03 -12.66
N LEU A 117 53.90 -19.23 -13.97
CA LEU A 117 52.74 -19.36 -14.87
C LEU A 117 51.86 -20.54 -14.48
N ASP A 118 52.45 -21.65 -14.04
CA ASP A 118 51.71 -22.83 -13.62
C ASP A 118 50.84 -22.55 -12.39
N LYS A 119 51.27 -21.65 -11.50
CA LYS A 119 50.46 -21.25 -10.33
C LYS A 119 49.25 -20.43 -10.76
N LEU A 120 49.42 -19.54 -11.73
CA LEU A 120 48.36 -18.66 -12.23
C LEU A 120 47.30 -19.44 -13.03
N ILE A 121 47.72 -20.42 -13.84
CA ILE A 121 46.81 -21.29 -14.61
C ILE A 121 45.98 -22.18 -13.68
N ASN A 122 46.59 -22.69 -12.60
CA ASN A 122 45.93 -23.56 -11.63
C ASN A 122 45.14 -22.78 -10.56
N GLU A 123 45.10 -21.45 -10.63
CA GLU A 123 44.35 -20.61 -9.70
C GLU A 123 42.83 -20.78 -9.93
N PRO A 124 42.02 -21.04 -8.89
CA PRO A 124 40.59 -21.21 -9.05
C PRO A 124 39.90 -19.89 -9.42
N LEU A 125 38.83 -20.00 -10.20
CA LEU A 125 38.01 -18.85 -10.58
C LEU A 125 37.37 -18.17 -9.35
N PRO A 126 37.24 -16.83 -9.35
CA PRO A 126 36.62 -16.09 -8.25
C PRO A 126 35.11 -16.33 -8.18
N GLN A 127 34.54 -16.07 -7.00
CA GLN A 127 33.09 -16.15 -6.77
C GLN A 127 32.37 -14.95 -7.40
N VAL A 128 31.29 -15.21 -8.13
CA VAL A 128 30.48 -14.18 -8.78
C VAL A 128 29.32 -13.75 -7.86
N PRO A 129 29.13 -12.44 -7.60
CA PRO A 129 27.97 -11.95 -6.85
C PRO A 129 26.63 -12.28 -7.53
N ARG A 130 25.54 -12.20 -6.77
CA ARG A 130 24.20 -12.34 -7.35
C ARG A 130 23.90 -11.16 -8.29
N LEU A 131 23.08 -11.43 -9.30
CA LEU A 131 22.56 -10.38 -10.17
C LEU A 131 21.79 -9.31 -9.37
N PRO A 132 21.84 -8.02 -9.79
CA PRO A 132 21.14 -6.95 -9.09
C PRO A 132 19.63 -7.18 -9.04
N THR A 133 19.06 -7.12 -7.84
CA THR A 133 17.61 -7.12 -7.60
C THR A 133 17.25 -5.95 -6.69
N PHE A 134 16.06 -5.38 -6.82
CA PHE A 134 15.60 -4.32 -5.93
C PHE A 134 14.66 -4.86 -4.85
N THR A 135 14.58 -4.15 -3.72
CA THR A 135 13.63 -4.43 -2.65
C THR A 135 13.01 -3.11 -2.22
N THR A 136 11.68 -3.05 -2.18
CA THR A 136 10.95 -1.83 -1.80
C THR A 136 10.45 -1.92 -0.37
N HIS A 137 10.41 -0.77 0.30
CA HIS A 137 9.79 -0.61 1.61
C HIS A 137 9.31 0.83 1.77
N TRP A 138 8.45 1.06 2.75
CA TRP A 138 7.99 2.40 3.09
C TRP A 138 9.04 3.13 3.92
N LEU A 139 9.73 4.09 3.30
CA LEU A 139 10.64 4.99 4.02
C LEU A 139 9.86 5.96 4.93
N ALA A 140 8.75 6.50 4.45
CA ALA A 140 7.89 7.41 5.19
C ALA A 140 6.41 7.21 4.84
N VAL A 141 5.56 7.35 5.85
CA VAL A 141 4.10 7.43 5.73
C VAL A 141 3.67 8.70 6.46
N GLU A 142 2.97 9.61 5.78
CA GLU A 142 2.55 10.91 6.34
C GLU A 142 3.73 11.75 6.89
N GLY A 143 4.90 11.64 6.24
CA GLY A 143 6.12 12.35 6.64
C GLY A 143 6.80 11.81 7.89
N VAL A 144 6.31 10.72 8.48
CA VAL A 144 6.95 10.02 9.60
C VAL A 144 7.54 8.70 9.12
N GLN A 145 8.74 8.36 9.58
CA GLN A 145 9.40 7.10 9.22
C GLN A 145 8.83 5.94 10.06
N PRO A 146 8.27 4.88 9.43
CA PRO A 146 7.86 3.68 10.16
C PRO A 146 9.07 2.97 10.79
N ALA A 147 8.89 2.40 11.97
CA ALA A 147 9.92 1.63 12.67
C ALA A 147 10.00 0.19 12.13
N ILE A 148 10.42 0.04 10.86
CA ILE A 148 10.71 -1.25 10.23
C ILE A 148 12.21 -1.53 10.24
N ALA A 149 12.62 -2.79 10.14
CA ALA A 149 14.03 -3.18 10.19
C ALA A 149 14.90 -2.54 9.09
N GLN A 150 14.30 -2.20 7.94
CA GLN A 150 14.98 -1.53 6.83
C GLN A 150 15.22 -0.03 7.09
N ASN A 151 14.44 0.60 7.97
CA ASN A 151 14.57 2.03 8.27
C ASN A 151 15.59 2.25 9.40
N PRO A 152 16.44 3.28 9.28
CA PRO A 152 17.49 3.53 10.26
C PRO A 152 16.94 4.11 11.57
N ASN A 153 17.65 3.84 12.66
CA ASN A 153 17.38 4.50 13.94
C ASN A 153 18.02 5.90 13.94
N ILE A 154 17.22 6.95 14.17
CA ILE A 154 17.71 8.34 14.16
C ILE A 154 18.89 8.57 15.13
N ASN A 155 18.90 7.87 16.27
CA ASN A 155 19.97 7.98 17.26
C ASN A 155 21.29 7.37 16.76
N GLU A 156 21.22 6.28 16.01
CA GLU A 156 22.38 5.60 15.44
C GLU A 156 23.08 6.49 14.40
N ILE A 157 22.30 7.18 13.56
CA ILE A 157 22.81 8.13 12.57
C ILE A 157 23.63 9.25 13.24
N ARG A 158 23.22 9.72 14.43
CA ARG A 158 23.96 10.77 15.16
C ARG A 158 25.32 10.30 15.64
N THR A 159 25.46 9.00 15.93
CA THR A 159 26.69 8.40 16.43
C THR A 159 27.65 7.97 15.33
N THR A 160 27.13 7.55 14.17
CA THR A 160 27.93 6.95 13.10
C THR A 160 28.43 7.96 12.08
N ILE A 161 27.68 9.03 11.80
CA ILE A 161 27.96 9.94 10.68
C ILE A 161 28.11 11.39 11.17
N ALA A 162 29.23 12.02 10.77
CA ALA A 162 29.54 13.41 11.08
C ALA A 162 28.51 14.38 10.48
N PRO A 163 28.15 15.49 11.18
CA PRO A 163 27.11 16.42 10.72
C PRO A 163 27.39 17.08 9.37
N THR A 164 28.65 17.16 8.95
CA THR A 164 29.08 17.73 7.66
C THR A 164 28.67 16.87 6.47
N THR A 165 28.56 15.55 6.62
CA THR A 165 28.15 14.63 5.55
C THR A 165 26.67 14.25 5.65
N ARG A 166 26.12 14.10 6.86
CA ARG A 166 24.68 13.75 7.02
C ARG A 166 23.70 14.94 6.95
N GLY A 167 24.17 16.17 7.14
CA GLY A 167 23.30 17.35 7.26
C GLY A 167 22.52 17.46 8.58
N ALA A 168 21.52 18.35 8.63
CA ALA A 168 20.71 18.59 9.82
C ALA A 168 19.60 17.54 9.98
N ILE A 169 19.46 16.96 11.17
CA ILE A 169 18.35 16.04 11.47
C ILE A 169 17.19 16.85 12.02
N VAL A 170 16.13 16.97 11.21
CA VAL A 170 14.85 17.55 11.59
C VAL A 170 13.78 16.49 11.32
N SER A 171 12.93 16.23 12.32
CA SER A 171 11.81 15.31 12.18
C SER A 171 10.49 16.08 12.21
N THR A 172 9.53 15.62 11.42
CA THR A 172 8.15 16.10 11.45
C THR A 172 7.52 15.86 12.83
N LEU A 173 6.35 16.47 13.07
CA LEU A 173 5.62 16.36 14.32
C LEU A 173 5.28 14.89 14.61
N ASN A 174 6.05 14.27 15.51
CA ASN A 174 5.81 12.93 16.01
C ASN A 174 5.40 13.05 17.48
N ALA A 175 4.57 12.14 18.00
CA ALA A 175 4.07 12.20 19.38
C ALA A 175 5.19 12.33 20.43
N ASN A 176 6.38 11.82 20.11
CA ASN A 176 7.55 11.84 20.98
C ASN A 176 8.27 13.21 21.05
N SER A 177 8.10 14.12 20.09
CA SER A 177 8.77 15.44 20.12
C SER A 177 8.11 16.44 21.06
N LEU A 178 6.90 16.15 21.55
CA LEU A 178 6.20 16.96 22.57
C LEU A 178 6.61 16.62 24.02
N GLN A 179 7.20 15.45 24.26
CA GLN A 179 7.67 15.08 25.61
C GLN A 179 9.11 15.56 25.89
N SER A 180 9.90 15.83 24.85
CA SER A 180 11.29 16.27 24.98
C SER A 180 11.47 17.74 25.38
N SER A 181 10.40 18.51 25.61
CA SER A 181 10.50 19.93 26.02
C SER A 181 10.04 20.21 27.45
N SER A 182 9.61 19.21 28.23
CA SER A 182 9.27 19.41 29.64
C SER A 182 9.39 18.13 30.46
N THR A 183 10.61 17.83 30.94
CA THR A 183 10.96 17.24 32.26
C THR A 183 12.43 16.80 32.28
N ASN A 184 13.36 17.77 32.28
CA ASN A 184 14.66 17.54 32.90
C ASN A 184 14.49 17.75 34.41
N ASN A 185 14.15 16.69 35.12
CA ASN A 185 14.52 16.36 36.50
C ASN A 185 13.46 15.48 37.17
N ALA A 186 13.97 14.47 37.87
CA ALA A 186 13.26 13.47 38.70
C ALA A 186 12.50 12.39 37.91
N ILE A 187 13.16 11.24 37.71
CA ILE A 187 12.88 9.96 38.39
C ILE A 187 14.09 9.07 38.11
N ALA A 188 15.13 9.24 38.92
CA ALA A 188 16.14 8.22 39.15
C ALA A 188 15.92 7.76 40.59
N GLN A 189 15.19 6.66 40.78
CA GLN A 189 15.22 5.75 41.93
C GLN A 189 14.01 4.80 41.85
N ASN A 190 14.28 3.57 41.40
CA ASN A 190 13.75 2.33 41.97
C ASN A 190 14.29 1.17 41.12
N GLN A 191 15.58 0.87 41.29
CA GLN A 191 16.07 -0.49 41.10
C GLN A 191 16.03 -1.12 42.48
N ASN A 192 15.02 -1.95 42.72
CA ASN A 192 15.06 -2.94 43.78
C ASN A 192 14.85 -4.31 43.15
N GLU A 193 15.82 -5.17 43.41
CA GLU A 193 15.87 -6.59 43.13
C GLU A 193 14.63 -7.29 43.72
N ASN A 194 13.96 -8.15 42.94
CA ASN A 194 13.86 -9.58 43.19
C ASN A 194 12.76 -10.27 42.37
N ASN A 195 13.04 -11.55 42.12
CA ASN A 195 12.18 -12.62 41.62
C ASN A 195 12.03 -12.75 40.11
N GLY A 196 12.79 -13.73 39.61
CA GLY A 196 12.64 -14.30 38.28
C GLY A 196 11.27 -14.97 38.08
N ASN A 197 10.62 -14.56 37.00
CA ASN A 197 9.79 -15.34 36.08
C ASN A 197 8.93 -14.34 35.31
N GLY A 198 9.38 -13.96 34.11
CA GLY A 198 8.68 -12.96 33.32
C GLY A 198 9.29 -12.71 31.95
N GLN A 199 9.79 -13.75 31.27
CA GLN A 199 10.15 -13.66 29.85
C GLN A 199 9.28 -14.62 29.06
N THR A 200 8.05 -14.21 28.76
CA THR A 200 7.31 -14.59 27.54
C THR A 200 5.91 -13.99 27.62
N SER A 201 5.65 -12.91 26.87
CA SER A 201 4.33 -12.63 26.22
C SER A 201 4.14 -11.22 25.63
N LEU A 202 5.18 -10.39 25.40
CA LEU A 202 4.94 -9.01 24.93
C LEU A 202 5.68 -8.46 23.70
N PRO A 203 6.57 -9.18 22.96
CA PRO A 203 6.99 -8.69 21.63
C PRO A 203 6.34 -9.43 20.44
N VAL A 204 5.72 -10.60 20.64
CA VAL A 204 5.21 -11.43 19.52
C VAL A 204 3.82 -10.99 19.03
N THR A 205 3.02 -10.33 19.88
CA THR A 205 1.65 -9.92 19.51
C THR A 205 1.60 -8.60 18.75
N ALA A 206 2.64 -7.75 18.85
CA ALA A 206 2.75 -6.48 18.16
C ALA A 206 3.33 -6.60 16.74
N VAL A 207 4.02 -7.71 16.44
CA VAL A 207 4.45 -8.08 15.09
C VAL A 207 3.52 -9.18 14.57
N LYS A 208 2.22 -8.88 14.43
CA LYS A 208 1.29 -9.77 13.72
C LYS A 208 1.45 -9.57 12.22
N PRO A 209 1.58 -10.65 11.41
CA PRO A 209 1.59 -10.53 9.96
C PRO A 209 0.27 -9.87 9.50
N GLY A 210 0.37 -8.67 8.94
CA GLY A 210 -0.77 -7.88 8.46
C GLY A 210 -1.18 -6.67 9.31
N GLN A 211 -0.47 -6.35 10.40
CA GLN A 211 -0.59 -5.04 11.06
C GLN A 211 0.76 -4.33 11.04
N ASN A 212 0.81 -3.18 10.36
CA ASN A 212 1.99 -2.35 10.26
C ASN A 212 2.47 -1.95 11.67
N THR A 213 3.79 -1.97 11.89
CA THR A 213 4.47 -1.42 13.06
C THR A 213 4.18 0.08 13.14
N ASN A 214 3.05 0.43 13.75
CA ASN A 214 2.57 1.80 13.83
C ASN A 214 3.46 2.58 14.81
N VAL A 215 4.34 3.42 14.27
CA VAL A 215 4.66 4.67 14.95
C VAL A 215 3.35 5.47 14.93
N GLU A 216 2.79 5.76 16.11
CA GLU A 216 1.49 6.42 16.23
C GLU A 216 1.51 7.81 15.59
N VAL A 217 1.04 7.91 14.35
CA VAL A 217 0.63 9.18 13.75
C VAL A 217 -0.68 9.59 14.44
N LYS A 218 -0.59 10.22 15.61
CA LYS A 218 -1.78 10.68 16.33
C LYS A 218 -2.31 11.95 15.63
N PRO A 219 -3.53 11.93 15.06
CA PRO A 219 -4.07 13.08 14.32
C PRO A 219 -4.55 14.22 15.26
N LEU A 220 -4.27 14.16 16.55
CA LEU A 220 -4.88 15.07 17.53
C LEU A 220 -3.98 16.24 17.89
N VAL A 221 -3.72 17.15 16.94
CA VAL A 221 -3.31 18.51 17.30
C VAL A 221 -3.96 19.53 16.35
N LYS A 222 -4.95 20.27 16.87
CA LYS A 222 -5.64 21.37 16.16
C LYS A 222 -4.70 22.47 15.62
N HIS A 223 -3.44 22.48 16.06
CA HIS A 223 -2.42 23.44 15.65
C HIS A 223 -1.70 23.10 14.33
N VAL A 224 -1.92 21.90 13.76
CA VAL A 224 -1.34 21.52 12.45
C VAL A 224 -2.13 22.12 11.28
N LEU A 225 -3.43 22.35 11.49
CA LEU A 225 -4.34 22.84 10.46
C LEU A 225 -4.35 24.38 10.44
N SER A 226 -4.19 24.98 9.26
CA SER A 226 -4.36 26.42 9.07
C SER A 226 -5.80 26.85 9.37
N LYS A 227 -5.99 28.13 9.73
CA LYS A 227 -7.33 28.68 10.00
C LYS A 227 -8.27 28.54 8.79
N GLU A 228 -7.75 28.75 7.59
CA GLU A 228 -8.50 28.58 6.34
C GLU A 228 -8.94 27.14 6.12
N LEU A 229 -8.05 26.19 6.37
CA LEU A 229 -8.33 24.76 6.21
C LEU A 229 -9.38 24.27 7.22
N GLN A 230 -9.37 24.82 8.44
CA GLN A 230 -10.42 24.59 9.44
C GLN A 230 -11.76 25.20 9.02
N ILE A 231 -11.77 26.43 8.46
CA ILE A 231 -12.99 27.06 7.95
C ILE A 231 -13.56 26.23 6.79
N TYR A 232 -12.72 25.78 5.87
CA TYR A 232 -13.10 24.90 4.77
C TYR A 232 -13.71 23.59 5.29
N PHE A 233 -13.04 22.91 6.22
CA PHE A 233 -13.53 21.68 6.84
C PHE A 233 -14.91 21.86 7.50
N ASN A 234 -15.06 22.91 8.33
CA ASN A 234 -16.33 23.22 8.99
C ASN A 234 -17.44 23.59 7.98
N LYS A 235 -17.08 24.30 6.90
CA LYS A 235 -18.04 24.67 5.84
C LYS A 235 -18.52 23.45 5.06
N ILE A 236 -17.64 22.49 4.78
CA ILE A 236 -18.02 21.23 4.14
C ILE A 236 -18.88 20.39 5.06
N ILE A 237 -18.49 20.21 6.32
CA ILE A 237 -19.28 19.39 7.27
C ILE A 237 -20.68 19.97 7.46
N SER A 238 -20.80 21.29 7.58
CA SER A 238 -22.11 21.94 7.69
C SER A 238 -22.94 21.76 6.41
N ALA A 239 -22.36 21.88 5.22
CA ALA A 239 -23.05 21.61 3.96
C ALA A 239 -23.50 20.13 3.82
N LEU A 240 -22.71 19.18 4.32
CA LEU A 240 -23.03 17.73 4.25
C LEU A 240 -24.04 17.28 5.31
N THR A 241 -24.12 17.97 6.46
CA THR A 241 -24.99 17.61 7.60
C THR A 241 -26.29 18.44 7.64
N SER A 242 -26.44 19.41 6.74
CA SER A 242 -27.66 20.21 6.65
C SER A 242 -28.85 19.31 6.32
N LYS A 243 -29.83 19.27 7.22
CA LYS A 243 -31.06 18.50 7.03
C LYS A 243 -31.98 19.26 6.09
N GLU A 244 -32.55 18.56 5.12
CA GLU A 244 -33.68 19.07 4.34
C GLU A 244 -34.89 19.14 5.28
N ASN A 245 -35.23 20.34 5.75
CA ASN A 245 -36.48 20.55 6.46
C ASN A 245 -37.61 20.56 5.44
N ILE A 246 -38.50 19.59 5.55
CA ILE A 246 -39.68 19.39 4.67
C ILE A 246 -40.65 20.59 4.70
N SER A 247 -40.46 21.57 5.59
CA SER A 247 -41.38 22.70 5.84
C SER A 247 -41.04 24.02 5.14
N ASP A 248 -39.90 24.16 4.46
CA ASP A 248 -39.49 25.42 3.82
C ASP A 248 -39.55 25.31 2.28
N SER A 249 -39.94 26.41 1.63
CA SER A 249 -40.18 26.57 0.19
C SER A 249 -39.19 25.82 -0.72
N SER A 250 -39.72 25.20 -1.79
CA SER A 250 -38.99 24.39 -2.80
C SER A 250 -37.71 25.01 -3.38
N GLU A 251 -37.59 26.33 -3.35
CA GLU A 251 -36.41 27.08 -3.80
C GLU A 251 -35.20 26.91 -2.85
N HIS A 252 -35.44 26.85 -1.53
CA HIS A 252 -34.36 26.68 -0.54
C HIS A 252 -33.78 25.27 -0.53
N ASN A 253 -34.60 24.24 -0.77
CA ASN A 253 -34.13 22.85 -0.88
C ASN A 253 -33.21 22.66 -2.11
N SER A 254 -33.56 23.28 -3.24
CA SER A 254 -32.73 23.27 -4.44
C SER A 254 -31.38 23.93 -4.18
N GLN A 255 -31.35 25.08 -3.50
CA GLN A 255 -30.11 25.78 -3.15
C GLN A 255 -29.22 24.97 -2.20
N GLN A 256 -29.80 24.28 -1.22
CA GLN A 256 -29.06 23.40 -0.31
C GLN A 256 -28.47 22.20 -1.03
N GLN A 257 -29.21 21.59 -1.96
CA GLN A 257 -28.70 20.49 -2.76
C GLN A 257 -27.59 20.93 -3.71
N HIS A 258 -27.66 22.15 -4.27
CA HIS A 258 -26.55 22.74 -5.02
C HIS A 258 -25.31 22.95 -4.13
N LEU A 259 -25.47 23.41 -2.89
CA LEU A 259 -24.37 23.57 -1.95
C LEU A 259 -23.71 22.21 -1.61
N LYS A 260 -24.53 21.18 -1.38
CA LYS A 260 -24.07 19.80 -1.15
C LYS A 260 -23.31 19.27 -2.37
N ALA A 261 -23.85 19.43 -3.57
CA ALA A 261 -23.21 18.98 -4.81
C ALA A 261 -21.89 19.72 -5.06
N ALA A 262 -21.83 21.02 -4.76
CA ALA A 262 -20.59 21.80 -4.83
C ALA A 262 -19.55 21.30 -3.82
N ALA A 263 -19.94 20.98 -2.58
CA ALA A 263 -19.06 20.41 -1.57
C ALA A 263 -18.51 19.04 -2.00
N LEU A 264 -19.38 18.14 -2.51
CA LEU A 264 -18.97 16.82 -3.01
C LEU A 264 -18.04 16.91 -4.22
N THR A 265 -18.28 17.88 -5.11
CA THR A 265 -17.42 18.12 -6.27
C THR A 265 -16.07 18.67 -5.82
N SER A 266 -16.06 19.60 -4.86
CA SER A 266 -14.82 20.12 -4.26
C SER A 266 -13.98 19.01 -3.64
N LEU A 267 -14.56 18.10 -2.85
CA LEU A 267 -13.82 16.97 -2.28
C LEU A 267 -13.23 16.02 -3.35
N LYS A 268 -13.90 15.93 -4.51
CA LYS A 268 -13.47 15.07 -5.62
C LYS A 268 -12.33 15.68 -6.43
N THR A 269 -12.34 16.99 -6.66
CA THR A 269 -11.41 17.66 -7.59
C THR A 269 -10.29 18.44 -6.91
N ASP A 270 -10.51 18.91 -5.68
CA ASP A 270 -9.58 19.81 -5.01
C ASP A 270 -8.31 19.08 -4.53
N SER A 271 -7.21 19.82 -4.51
CA SER A 271 -5.89 19.35 -4.12
C SER A 271 -5.47 19.98 -2.79
N GLY A 272 -4.56 19.34 -2.04
CA GLY A 272 -4.10 19.88 -0.76
C GLY A 272 -4.96 19.54 0.46
N LEU A 273 -6.01 18.73 0.30
CA LEU A 273 -6.84 18.23 1.41
C LEU A 273 -6.21 17.06 2.20
N HIS A 274 -4.96 16.70 1.91
CA HIS A 274 -4.25 15.57 2.54
C HIS A 274 -4.26 15.63 4.07
N GLN A 275 -3.98 16.81 4.65
CA GLN A 275 -4.02 17.00 6.11
C GLN A 275 -5.42 16.85 6.71
N LEU A 276 -6.48 17.05 5.91
CA LEU A 276 -7.88 16.91 6.35
C LEU A 276 -8.40 15.47 6.25
N VAL A 277 -7.78 14.62 5.44
CA VAL A 277 -8.24 13.24 5.19
C VAL A 277 -8.46 12.45 6.49
N PRO A 278 -7.54 12.43 7.48
CA PRO A 278 -7.76 11.72 8.74
C PRO A 278 -9.01 12.22 9.49
N TYR A 279 -9.23 13.54 9.48
CA TYR A 279 -10.38 14.16 10.14
C TYR A 279 -11.68 13.84 9.42
N PHE A 280 -11.68 13.80 8.08
CA PHE A 280 -12.85 13.36 7.31
C PHE A 280 -13.18 11.90 7.60
N ILE A 281 -12.20 11.00 7.64
CA ILE A 281 -12.46 9.57 7.93
C ILE A 281 -12.99 9.38 9.34
N GLN A 282 -12.41 10.09 10.32
CA GLN A 282 -12.89 10.07 11.70
C GLN A 282 -14.33 10.58 11.79
N PHE A 283 -14.62 11.72 11.13
CA PHE A 283 -15.97 12.28 11.05
C PHE A 283 -16.96 11.30 10.41
N ILE A 284 -16.59 10.68 9.29
CA ILE A 284 -17.40 9.67 8.60
C ILE A 284 -17.72 8.50 9.53
N ALA A 285 -16.72 7.97 10.25
CA ALA A 285 -16.90 6.86 11.18
C ALA A 285 -17.81 7.24 12.36
N GLU A 286 -17.65 8.44 12.91
CA GLU A 286 -18.47 8.96 14.01
C GLU A 286 -19.92 9.17 13.57
N GLN A 287 -20.14 9.79 12.41
CA GLN A 287 -21.49 10.01 11.88
C GLN A 287 -22.23 8.71 11.57
N ILE A 288 -21.55 7.71 11.01
CA ILE A 288 -22.15 6.38 10.74
C ILE A 288 -22.53 5.67 12.05
N THR A 289 -21.70 5.81 13.09
CA THR A 289 -21.93 5.12 14.37
C THR A 289 -23.04 5.79 15.19
N HIS A 290 -23.09 7.13 15.21
CA HIS A 290 -24.07 7.88 16.01
C HIS A 290 -25.42 8.06 15.31
N ASN A 291 -25.45 8.23 13.98
CA ASN A 291 -26.65 8.63 13.24
C ASN A 291 -27.19 7.54 12.29
N LEU A 292 -27.20 6.27 12.70
CA LEU A 292 -27.66 5.13 11.87
C LEU A 292 -29.18 5.18 11.50
N SER A 293 -29.93 6.10 12.09
CA SER A 293 -31.39 6.24 11.90
C SER A 293 -31.78 7.11 10.70
N ASP A 294 -30.88 7.97 10.19
CA ASP A 294 -31.20 8.94 9.14
C ASP A 294 -30.63 8.47 7.78
N LEU A 295 -31.50 7.93 6.93
CA LEU A 295 -31.10 7.36 5.64
C LEU A 295 -30.47 8.40 4.69
N GLN A 296 -30.92 9.65 4.72
CA GLN A 296 -30.45 10.68 3.81
C GLN A 296 -29.03 11.16 4.16
N LEU A 297 -28.76 11.29 5.46
CA LEU A 297 -27.42 11.57 5.94
C LEU A 297 -26.46 10.44 5.55
N LEU A 298 -26.88 9.18 5.72
CA LEU A 298 -26.07 8.01 5.37
C LEU A 298 -25.74 7.95 3.88
N THR A 299 -26.72 8.24 3.01
CA THR A 299 -26.48 8.39 1.56
C THR A 299 -25.43 9.47 1.28
N THR A 300 -25.56 10.63 1.94
CA THR A 300 -24.62 11.74 1.79
C THR A 300 -23.21 11.38 2.25
N ILE A 301 -23.08 10.59 3.33
CA ILE A 301 -21.78 10.09 3.79
C ILE A 301 -21.18 9.09 2.80
N LEU A 302 -21.96 8.16 2.24
CA LEU A 302 -21.46 7.27 1.19
C LEU A 302 -21.04 8.03 -0.08
N GLU A 303 -21.78 9.06 -0.48
CA GLU A 303 -21.40 9.96 -1.58
C GLU A 303 -20.09 10.69 -1.27
N THR A 304 -19.90 11.10 -0.02
CA THR A 304 -18.64 11.74 0.45
C THR A 304 -17.48 10.77 0.35
N ILE A 305 -17.67 9.51 0.79
CA ILE A 305 -16.66 8.45 0.65
C ILE A 305 -16.33 8.25 -0.83
N TYR A 306 -17.34 8.15 -1.69
CA TYR A 306 -17.15 8.00 -3.13
C TYR A 306 -16.40 9.18 -3.76
N SER A 307 -16.74 10.42 -3.38
CA SER A 307 -16.02 11.62 -3.85
C SER A 307 -14.55 11.61 -3.42
N LEU A 308 -14.25 11.29 -2.17
CA LEU A 308 -12.87 11.16 -1.69
C LEU A 308 -12.12 10.07 -2.45
N LEU A 309 -12.75 8.92 -2.66
CA LEU A 309 -12.13 7.78 -3.32
C LEU A 309 -11.81 8.01 -4.80
N ASN A 310 -12.57 8.88 -5.46
CA ASN A 310 -12.33 9.29 -6.84
C ASN A 310 -11.24 10.35 -7.00
N ASN A 311 -10.82 11.00 -5.92
CA ASN A 311 -9.82 12.06 -6.00
C ASN A 311 -8.41 11.45 -6.22
N PRO A 312 -7.77 11.69 -7.37
CA PRO A 312 -6.45 11.13 -7.68
C PRO A 312 -5.31 11.82 -6.92
N SER A 313 -5.56 13.02 -6.39
CA SER A 313 -4.54 13.86 -5.74
C SER A 313 -4.26 13.44 -4.29
N ILE A 314 -5.04 12.49 -3.74
CA ILE A 314 -4.91 12.04 -2.36
C ILE A 314 -4.50 10.58 -2.26
N PHE A 315 -3.56 10.31 -1.36
CA PHE A 315 -3.11 8.97 -1.07
C PHE A 315 -3.96 8.36 0.06
N LEU A 316 -4.99 7.60 -0.32
CA LEU A 316 -5.94 6.99 0.62
C LEU A 316 -5.54 5.59 1.12
N GLU A 317 -4.49 4.99 0.55
CA GLU A 317 -4.07 3.62 0.86
C GLU A 317 -3.87 3.34 2.36
N PRO A 318 -3.22 4.23 3.15
CA PRO A 318 -3.03 4.01 4.59
C PRO A 318 -4.35 3.93 5.37
N TYR A 319 -5.41 4.52 4.83
CA TYR A 319 -6.69 4.70 5.51
C TYR A 319 -7.76 3.68 5.12
N ILE A 320 -7.52 2.86 4.09
CA ILE A 320 -8.50 1.86 3.59
C ILE A 320 -8.97 0.94 4.72
N HIS A 321 -8.06 0.46 5.56
CA HIS A 321 -8.42 -0.43 6.67
C HIS A 321 -9.32 0.24 7.73
N SER A 322 -9.30 1.57 7.84
CA SER A 322 -10.18 2.35 8.72
C SER A 322 -11.53 2.67 8.06
N LEU A 323 -11.54 2.87 6.74
CA LEU A 323 -12.74 3.18 5.96
C LEU A 323 -13.62 1.94 5.71
N MET A 324 -13.01 0.76 5.58
CA MET A 324 -13.71 -0.48 5.27
C MET A 324 -14.75 -0.91 6.32
N PRO A 325 -14.49 -0.84 7.63
CA PRO A 325 -15.51 -1.06 8.67
C PRO A 325 -16.74 -0.18 8.49
N SER A 326 -16.58 1.08 8.07
CA SER A 326 -17.69 2.01 7.83
C SER A 326 -18.61 1.53 6.70
N ILE A 327 -18.02 1.11 5.57
CA ILE A 327 -18.77 0.55 4.43
C ILE A 327 -19.44 -0.77 4.81
N LEU A 328 -18.72 -1.67 5.49
CA LEU A 328 -19.27 -2.96 5.94
C LEU A 328 -20.37 -2.80 6.98
N THR A 329 -20.28 -1.79 7.86
CA THR A 329 -21.33 -1.50 8.86
C THR A 329 -22.60 -1.05 8.18
N LEU A 330 -22.51 -0.14 7.19
CA LEU A 330 -23.67 0.31 6.42
C LEU A 330 -24.30 -0.81 5.58
N LEU A 331 -23.49 -1.72 5.07
CA LEU A 331 -23.95 -2.89 4.32
C LEU A 331 -24.66 -3.93 5.22
N LEU A 332 -24.09 -4.24 6.39
CA LEU A 332 -24.50 -5.35 7.26
C LEU A 332 -25.30 -4.93 8.50
N ALA A 333 -25.63 -3.65 8.64
CA ALA A 333 -26.38 -3.11 9.78
C ALA A 333 -27.68 -3.90 10.03
N LYS A 334 -27.92 -4.22 11.32
CA LYS A 334 -29.13 -4.93 11.77
C LYS A 334 -30.39 -4.09 11.58
N LYS A 335 -30.29 -2.78 11.87
CA LYS A 335 -31.35 -1.78 11.68
C LYS A 335 -30.72 -0.58 10.98
N LEU A 336 -31.33 -0.13 9.89
CA LEU A 336 -30.84 0.96 9.05
C LEU A 336 -32.04 1.81 8.67
N GLY A 337 -32.02 3.09 9.06
CA GLY A 337 -33.25 3.86 9.17
C GLY A 337 -33.99 3.52 10.47
N GLY A 338 -34.68 4.50 11.05
CA GLY A 338 -35.47 4.31 12.27
C GLY A 338 -36.66 3.35 12.13
N ALA A 339 -37.72 3.57 12.89
CA ALA A 339 -38.98 2.84 12.68
C ALA A 339 -39.70 3.38 11.42
N PRO A 340 -40.47 2.55 10.70
CA PRO A 340 -41.32 3.03 9.61
C PRO A 340 -42.26 4.14 10.10
N THR A 341 -42.49 5.15 9.27
CA THR A 341 -43.26 6.37 9.60
C THR A 341 -44.75 6.09 9.87
N SER A 342 -45.28 4.97 9.39
CA SER A 342 -46.62 4.45 9.73
C SER A 342 -46.68 2.94 9.50
N GLU A 343 -47.52 2.20 10.23
CA GLU A 343 -47.71 0.76 10.07
C GLU A 343 -48.52 0.37 8.82
N THR A 344 -48.71 1.29 7.87
CA THR A 344 -49.39 0.98 6.62
C THR A 344 -48.52 0.07 5.74
N PRO A 345 -49.10 -0.91 4.99
CA PRO A 345 -48.29 -1.75 4.11
C PRO A 345 -47.52 -0.97 3.04
N GLU A 346 -47.95 0.24 2.67
CA GLU A 346 -47.27 1.08 1.67
C GLU A 346 -46.03 1.79 2.24
N ALA A 347 -46.13 2.38 3.44
CA ALA A 347 -44.99 3.06 4.08
C ALA A 347 -43.88 2.08 4.49
N THR A 348 -44.25 0.84 4.83
CA THR A 348 -43.27 -0.22 5.11
C THR A 348 -42.52 -0.66 3.84
N ASN A 349 -43.19 -0.66 2.66
CA ASN A 349 -42.52 -0.91 1.38
C ASN A 349 -41.57 0.23 0.99
N ASP A 350 -42.00 1.49 1.09
CA ASP A 350 -41.14 2.65 0.78
C ASP A 350 -39.90 2.69 1.69
N PHE A 351 -40.08 2.38 2.97
CA PHE A 351 -38.96 2.23 3.91
C PHE A 351 -38.01 1.10 3.51
N LEU A 352 -38.55 -0.06 3.10
CA LEU A 352 -37.79 -1.22 2.65
C LEU A 352 -36.99 -0.91 1.36
N GLU A 353 -37.58 -0.22 0.40
CA GLU A 353 -36.90 0.20 -0.83
C GLU A 353 -35.76 1.17 -0.54
N LYS A 354 -35.99 2.19 0.30
CA LYS A 354 -34.95 3.16 0.67
C LYS A 354 -33.78 2.53 1.42
N THR A 355 -34.05 1.61 2.35
CA THR A 355 -32.99 0.89 3.08
C THR A 355 -32.22 -0.07 2.16
N ASN A 356 -32.89 -0.69 1.19
CA ASN A 356 -32.24 -1.56 0.20
C ASN A 356 -31.37 -0.76 -0.78
N ALA A 357 -31.84 0.39 -1.27
CA ALA A 357 -31.07 1.28 -2.14
C ALA A 357 -29.74 1.70 -1.50
N LEU A 358 -29.76 1.98 -0.18
CA LEU A 358 -28.56 2.35 0.56
C LEU A 358 -27.56 1.17 0.64
N ARG A 359 -28.04 -0.06 0.80
CA ARG A 359 -27.21 -1.26 0.77
C ARG A 359 -26.65 -1.57 -0.61
N ASP A 360 -27.44 -1.35 -1.66
CA ASP A 360 -26.99 -1.50 -3.05
C ASP A 360 -25.88 -0.49 -3.38
N PHE A 361 -26.01 0.75 -2.88
CA PHE A 361 -24.97 1.76 -3.04
C PHE A 361 -23.70 1.40 -2.25
N ALA A 362 -23.83 0.92 -1.00
CA ALA A 362 -22.69 0.46 -0.20
C ALA A 362 -21.98 -0.76 -0.82
N ALA A 363 -22.73 -1.70 -1.41
CA ALA A 363 -22.16 -2.85 -2.11
C ALA A 363 -21.41 -2.41 -3.39
N SER A 364 -21.97 -1.48 -4.16
CA SER A 364 -21.31 -0.92 -5.35
C SER A 364 -20.05 -0.14 -4.97
N LEU A 365 -20.07 0.57 -3.85
CA LEU A 365 -18.90 1.27 -3.32
C LEU A 365 -17.83 0.29 -2.83
N LEU A 366 -18.23 -0.83 -2.22
CA LEU A 366 -17.31 -1.91 -1.85
C LEU A 366 -16.59 -2.49 -3.07
N ASP A 367 -17.32 -2.75 -4.17
CA ASP A 367 -16.73 -3.17 -5.46
C ASP A 367 -15.70 -2.14 -5.96
N TYR A 368 -16.08 -0.87 -5.94
CA TYR A 368 -15.21 0.21 -6.39
C TYR A 368 -13.91 0.30 -5.56
N VAL A 369 -14.00 0.17 -4.22
CA VAL A 369 -12.80 0.12 -3.35
C VAL A 369 -11.90 -1.07 -3.71
N LEU A 370 -12.49 -2.25 -3.90
CA LEU A 370 -11.75 -3.48 -4.22
C LEU A 370 -11.02 -3.37 -5.57
N LYS A 371 -11.64 -2.73 -6.57
CA LYS A 371 -11.03 -2.48 -7.89
C LYS A 371 -9.99 -1.36 -7.88
N LYS A 372 -10.22 -0.30 -7.10
CA LYS A 372 -9.32 0.86 -7.04
C LYS A 372 -7.96 0.53 -6.42
N PHE A 373 -7.91 -0.41 -5.46
CA PHE A 373 -6.69 -0.77 -4.74
C PHE A 373 -6.34 -2.26 -4.87
N PRO A 374 -5.78 -2.69 -6.03
CA PRO A 374 -5.46 -4.10 -6.28
C PRO A 374 -4.31 -4.63 -5.41
N GLU A 375 -3.41 -3.77 -4.96
CA GLU A 375 -2.29 -4.18 -4.07
C GLU A 375 -2.82 -4.56 -2.68
N VAL A 376 -3.68 -3.71 -2.12
CA VAL A 376 -4.35 -3.94 -0.83
C VAL A 376 -5.41 -5.03 -0.93
N TYR A 377 -5.95 -5.29 -2.13
CA TYR A 377 -6.94 -6.33 -2.40
C TYR A 377 -6.52 -7.72 -1.90
N LYS A 378 -5.23 -8.09 -2.03
CA LYS A 378 -4.72 -9.39 -1.56
C LYS A 378 -4.89 -9.58 -0.05
N SER A 379 -4.77 -8.50 0.73
CA SER A 379 -4.98 -8.51 2.19
C SER A 379 -6.46 -8.32 2.55
N LEU A 380 -7.18 -7.49 1.79
CA LEU A 380 -8.54 -7.09 2.11
C LEU A 380 -9.60 -8.14 1.71
N LYS A 381 -9.44 -8.81 0.56
CA LYS A 381 -10.38 -9.82 0.03
C LYS A 381 -10.66 -10.93 1.04
N PRO A 382 -9.67 -11.59 1.67
CA PRO A 382 -9.94 -12.63 2.65
C PRO A 382 -10.67 -12.10 3.90
N ARG A 383 -10.38 -10.87 4.32
CA ARG A 383 -11.01 -10.25 5.50
C ARG A 383 -12.48 -9.90 5.24
N VAL A 384 -12.78 -9.33 4.07
CA VAL A 384 -14.16 -9.01 3.64
C VAL A 384 -14.96 -10.30 3.46
N THR A 385 -14.42 -11.26 2.71
CA THR A 385 -15.07 -12.55 2.45
C THR A 385 -15.38 -13.30 3.74
N ARG A 386 -14.44 -13.34 4.69
CA ARG A 386 -14.64 -13.95 6.02
C ARG A 386 -15.73 -13.23 6.83
N THR A 387 -15.79 -11.90 6.75
CA THR A 387 -16.81 -11.11 7.47
C THR A 387 -18.21 -11.35 6.91
N LEU A 388 -18.34 -11.38 5.57
CA LEU A 388 -19.58 -11.72 4.89
C LEU A 388 -20.01 -13.16 5.19
N LEU A 389 -19.10 -14.13 5.09
CA LEU A 389 -19.38 -15.53 5.41
C LEU A 389 -19.84 -15.74 6.85
N LYS A 390 -19.15 -15.14 7.81
CA LYS A 390 -19.56 -15.22 9.21
C LYS A 390 -20.97 -14.66 9.41
N THR A 391 -21.29 -13.57 8.72
CA THR A 391 -22.61 -12.92 8.81
C THR A 391 -23.70 -13.72 8.10
N PHE A 392 -23.36 -14.37 6.99
CA PHE A 392 -24.27 -15.20 6.19
C PHE A 392 -24.70 -16.47 6.94
N LEU A 393 -23.76 -17.15 7.60
CA LEU A 393 -24.02 -18.43 8.28
C LEU A 393 -24.80 -18.28 9.61
N ASP A 394 -24.92 -17.07 10.15
CA ASP A 394 -25.73 -16.81 11.36
C ASP A 394 -27.22 -16.85 11.02
N THR A 395 -28.02 -17.69 11.68
CA THR A 395 -29.49 -17.79 11.48
C THR A 395 -30.31 -16.70 12.21
N ASN A 396 -29.69 -15.99 13.14
CA ASN A 396 -30.36 -15.01 14.03
C ASN A 396 -30.38 -13.57 13.49
N ARG A 397 -30.06 -13.35 12.21
CA ARG A 397 -29.96 -12.00 11.60
C ARG A 397 -31.29 -11.51 11.02
N VAL A 398 -31.41 -10.20 10.78
CA VAL A 398 -32.61 -9.58 10.18
C VAL A 398 -32.51 -9.67 8.65
N PHE A 399 -33.64 -9.66 7.93
CA PHE A 399 -33.73 -9.72 6.45
C PHE A 399 -32.68 -8.81 5.80
N GLY A 400 -32.63 -7.56 6.23
CA GLY A 400 -31.74 -6.59 5.65
C GLY A 400 -30.24 -6.94 5.73
N THR A 401 -29.81 -7.58 6.82
CA THR A 401 -28.42 -8.05 6.94
C THR A 401 -28.12 -9.15 5.92
N TYR A 402 -29.06 -10.06 5.64
CA TYR A 402 -28.91 -11.06 4.59
C TYR A 402 -28.90 -10.43 3.20
N TYR A 403 -29.80 -9.49 2.93
CA TYR A 403 -29.83 -8.75 1.66
C TYR A 403 -28.47 -8.08 1.38
N GLY A 404 -27.95 -7.31 2.35
CA GLY A 404 -26.64 -6.67 2.22
C GLY A 404 -25.48 -7.66 2.08
N CYS A 405 -25.55 -8.80 2.78
CA CYS A 405 -24.53 -9.84 2.66
C CYS A 405 -24.51 -10.46 1.27
N LEU A 406 -25.68 -10.84 0.73
CA LEU A 406 -25.80 -11.44 -0.60
C LEU A 406 -25.40 -10.45 -1.71
N LYS A 407 -25.78 -9.18 -1.57
CA LYS A 407 -25.31 -8.14 -2.49
C LYS A 407 -23.80 -7.93 -2.40
N GLY A 408 -23.25 -7.96 -1.19
CA GLY A 408 -21.81 -7.95 -0.93
C GLY A 408 -21.06 -9.14 -1.53
N ILE A 409 -21.71 -10.31 -1.62
CA ILE A 409 -21.14 -11.50 -2.29
C ILE A 409 -21.20 -11.34 -3.82
N THR A 410 -22.27 -10.74 -4.34
CA THR A 410 -22.45 -10.50 -5.79
C THR A 410 -21.33 -9.64 -6.38
N VAL A 411 -20.76 -8.73 -5.57
CA VAL A 411 -19.64 -7.87 -5.99
C VAL A 411 -18.26 -8.52 -5.87
N LEU A 412 -18.17 -9.71 -5.26
CA LEU A 412 -16.92 -10.47 -5.21
C LEU A 412 -16.71 -11.29 -6.50
N GLU A 413 -15.49 -11.79 -6.68
CA GLU A 413 -15.11 -12.65 -7.80
C GLU A 413 -15.87 -14.00 -7.79
N SER A 414 -16.05 -14.59 -8.98
CA SER A 414 -16.83 -15.82 -9.22
C SER A 414 -16.42 -16.99 -8.32
N GLU A 415 -15.13 -17.16 -8.02
CA GLU A 415 -14.63 -18.22 -7.14
C GLU A 415 -15.13 -18.08 -5.69
N SER A 416 -15.16 -16.84 -5.16
CA SER A 416 -15.72 -16.57 -3.84
C SER A 416 -17.21 -16.94 -3.82
N ILE A 417 -17.96 -16.60 -4.87
CA ILE A 417 -19.39 -16.91 -4.98
C ILE A 417 -19.62 -18.44 -4.98
N ARG A 418 -18.81 -19.21 -5.73
CA ARG A 418 -18.85 -20.69 -5.70
C ARG A 418 -18.62 -21.27 -4.30
N PHE A 419 -17.69 -20.69 -3.54
CA PHE A 419 -17.44 -21.09 -2.16
C PHE A 419 -18.68 -20.88 -1.25
N PHE A 420 -19.47 -19.83 -1.47
CA PHE A 420 -20.72 -19.61 -0.74
C PHE A 420 -21.82 -20.61 -1.11
N PHE A 421 -21.89 -21.04 -2.38
CA PHE A 421 -22.92 -21.99 -2.84
C PHE A 421 -22.85 -23.34 -2.16
N GLY A 422 -21.67 -23.82 -1.76
CA GLY A 422 -21.55 -25.07 -0.98
C GLY A 422 -22.34 -25.06 0.33
N ASN A 423 -22.58 -23.88 0.92
CA ASN A 423 -23.32 -23.71 2.17
C ASN A 423 -24.77 -23.22 1.96
N LEU A 424 -25.17 -22.93 0.72
CA LEU A 424 -26.47 -22.32 0.42
C LEU A 424 -27.63 -23.25 0.75
N HIS A 425 -27.52 -24.56 0.44
CA HIS A 425 -28.56 -25.55 0.76
C HIS A 425 -28.92 -25.56 2.25
N ASN A 426 -27.91 -25.66 3.12
CA ASN A 426 -28.09 -25.69 4.56
C ASN A 426 -28.68 -24.37 5.07
N TRP A 427 -28.23 -23.24 4.51
CA TRP A 427 -28.75 -21.93 4.86
C TRP A 427 -30.23 -21.78 4.44
N ALA A 428 -30.59 -22.11 3.20
CA ALA A 428 -31.96 -22.03 2.69
C ALA A 428 -32.92 -22.89 3.53
N ARG A 429 -32.51 -24.13 3.86
CA ARG A 429 -33.29 -25.03 4.71
C ARG A 429 -33.55 -24.46 6.10
N LEU A 430 -32.57 -23.79 6.71
CA LEU A 430 -32.68 -23.21 8.07
C LEU A 430 -33.42 -21.87 8.08
N VAL A 431 -33.23 -21.03 7.07
CA VAL A 431 -33.77 -19.66 7.01
C VAL A 431 -35.21 -19.64 6.48
N PHE A 432 -35.53 -20.48 5.48
CA PHE A 432 -36.87 -20.60 4.93
C PHE A 432 -37.71 -21.73 5.57
N ASN A 433 -37.11 -22.52 6.47
CA ASN A 433 -37.76 -23.64 7.15
C ASN A 433 -38.39 -24.67 6.18
N GLU A 434 -37.62 -25.08 5.16
CA GLU A 434 -38.08 -25.98 4.08
C GLU A 434 -38.20 -27.46 4.51
N GLN A 435 -38.31 -27.78 5.80
CA GLN A 435 -38.20 -29.16 6.30
C GLN A 435 -39.26 -30.13 5.75
N ASN A 436 -40.37 -29.62 5.18
CA ASN A 436 -41.48 -30.42 4.64
C ASN A 436 -42.02 -29.94 3.28
N LEU A 437 -41.33 -29.06 2.53
CA LEU A 437 -41.84 -28.58 1.23
C LEU A 437 -41.36 -29.46 0.06
N THR A 438 -42.30 -29.81 -0.82
CA THR A 438 -42.00 -30.44 -2.11
C THR A 438 -42.03 -29.40 -3.24
N LEU A 439 -41.33 -29.67 -4.35
CA LEU A 439 -41.19 -28.74 -5.49
C LEU A 439 -42.56 -28.32 -6.08
N ASP A 440 -43.57 -29.18 -5.96
CA ASP A 440 -44.88 -29.01 -6.57
C ASP A 440 -45.81 -28.09 -5.73
N GLU A 441 -45.62 -28.00 -4.41
CA GLU A 441 -46.42 -27.16 -3.50
C GLU A 441 -46.02 -25.67 -3.49
N CYS A 442 -44.92 -25.31 -4.17
CA CYS A 442 -44.42 -23.94 -4.31
C CYS A 442 -44.95 -23.20 -5.55
N PHE A 443 -45.65 -23.90 -6.46
CA PHE A 443 -46.26 -23.27 -7.63
C PHE A 443 -47.58 -22.56 -7.30
N ASP A 444 -48.26 -23.00 -6.24
CA ASP A 444 -49.46 -22.36 -5.70
C ASP A 444 -49.09 -21.35 -4.62
N SER A 445 -49.31 -20.06 -4.89
CA SER A 445 -48.95 -18.93 -4.03
C SER A 445 -49.62 -18.92 -2.65
N GLU A 446 -50.55 -19.85 -2.36
CA GLU A 446 -51.35 -19.89 -1.13
C GLU A 446 -50.67 -20.64 0.03
N THR A 447 -49.70 -21.53 -0.21
CA THR A 447 -49.07 -22.37 0.83
C THR A 447 -47.94 -21.67 1.59
N ILE A 448 -47.39 -20.58 1.05
CA ILE A 448 -46.38 -19.73 1.72
C ILE A 448 -46.99 -19.03 2.95
N ILE A 449 -48.31 -18.80 2.94
CA ILE A 449 -49.07 -18.02 3.92
C ILE A 449 -49.17 -18.73 5.28
N ASN A 450 -49.14 -20.07 5.32
CA ASN A 450 -49.46 -20.84 6.54
C ASN A 450 -48.25 -21.26 7.38
N ASN A 451 -47.05 -21.27 6.82
CA ASN A 451 -45.84 -21.50 7.62
C ASN A 451 -45.32 -20.14 8.07
N LYS A 452 -45.44 -19.82 9.37
CA LYS A 452 -44.86 -18.63 9.99
C LYS A 452 -43.34 -18.58 9.72
N THR A 453 -42.95 -18.05 8.58
CA THR A 453 -41.57 -17.74 8.25
C THR A 453 -41.22 -16.41 8.92
N LYS A 454 -39.94 -16.21 9.16
CA LYS A 454 -39.39 -15.02 9.83
C LYS A 454 -39.54 -13.74 9.00
N PHE A 455 -39.98 -13.83 7.75
CA PHE A 455 -39.94 -12.78 6.74
C PHE A 455 -41.28 -12.63 6.03
N THR A 456 -41.51 -11.45 5.46
CA THR A 456 -42.69 -11.18 4.62
C THR A 456 -42.49 -11.75 3.20
N ASP A 457 -43.55 -12.09 2.48
CA ASP A 457 -43.47 -12.63 1.11
C ASP A 457 -42.63 -11.78 0.15
N LYS A 458 -42.71 -10.44 0.28
CA LYS A 458 -41.88 -9.51 -0.50
C LYS A 458 -40.39 -9.59 -0.15
N GLU A 459 -40.06 -9.72 1.14
CA GLU A 459 -38.68 -9.88 1.61
C GLU A 459 -38.10 -11.20 1.10
N LEU A 460 -38.90 -12.28 1.14
CA LEU A 460 -38.54 -13.57 0.58
C LEU A 460 -38.24 -13.45 -0.93
N PHE A 461 -39.11 -12.77 -1.68
CA PHE A 461 -38.91 -12.51 -3.11
C PHE A 461 -37.59 -11.78 -3.38
N TYR A 462 -37.29 -10.71 -2.63
CA TYR A 462 -36.01 -10.00 -2.79
C TYR A 462 -34.79 -10.86 -2.44
N LEU A 463 -34.85 -11.71 -1.40
CA LEU A 463 -33.74 -12.62 -1.10
C LEU A 463 -33.49 -13.59 -2.25
N VAL A 464 -34.54 -14.19 -2.80
CA VAL A 464 -34.42 -15.14 -3.90
C VAL A 464 -33.89 -14.44 -5.15
N ASP A 465 -34.39 -13.25 -5.48
CA ASP A 465 -33.91 -12.48 -6.62
C ASP A 465 -32.43 -12.12 -6.50
N VAL A 466 -31.96 -11.67 -5.33
CA VAL A 466 -30.54 -11.35 -5.14
C VAL A 466 -29.66 -12.60 -5.22
N VAL A 467 -30.11 -13.75 -4.70
CA VAL A 467 -29.38 -15.01 -4.86
C VAL A 467 -29.28 -15.38 -6.34
N ILE A 468 -30.36 -15.27 -7.11
CA ILE A 468 -30.36 -15.52 -8.56
C ILE A 468 -29.42 -14.55 -9.27
N ASN A 469 -29.45 -13.25 -8.92
CA ASN A 469 -28.53 -12.26 -9.47
C ASN A 469 -27.05 -12.60 -9.17
N ALA A 470 -26.75 -13.13 -7.98
CA ALA A 470 -25.41 -13.61 -7.65
C ALA A 470 -25.00 -14.83 -8.49
N ILE A 471 -25.95 -15.74 -8.75
CA ILE A 471 -25.73 -16.91 -9.64
C ILE A 471 -25.50 -16.45 -11.08
N CYS A 472 -26.24 -15.46 -11.56
CA CYS A 472 -26.06 -14.91 -12.91
C CYS A 472 -24.64 -14.41 -13.15
N VAL A 473 -23.93 -13.92 -12.11
CA VAL A 473 -22.52 -13.52 -12.25
C VAL A 473 -21.63 -14.70 -12.64
N LEU A 474 -21.94 -15.93 -12.19
CA LEU A 474 -21.19 -17.13 -12.58
C LEU A 474 -21.31 -17.48 -14.06
N LYS A 475 -22.35 -17.00 -14.77
CA LYS A 475 -22.47 -17.21 -16.22
C LYS A 475 -21.27 -16.64 -16.98
N LYS A 476 -20.60 -15.61 -16.45
CA LYS A 476 -19.41 -15.01 -17.09
C LYS A 476 -18.22 -15.97 -17.19
N ASP A 477 -18.21 -17.03 -16.39
CA ASP A 477 -17.14 -18.02 -16.39
C ASP A 477 -17.41 -19.15 -17.40
N LEU A 478 -18.58 -19.18 -18.05
CA LEU A 478 -18.94 -20.22 -19.02
C LEU A 478 -18.22 -19.99 -20.36
N PRO A 479 -17.53 -21.00 -20.92
CA PRO A 479 -16.99 -20.92 -22.27
C PRO A 479 -18.10 -20.72 -23.32
N GLU A 480 -17.82 -19.96 -24.39
CA GLU A 480 -18.75 -19.66 -25.51
C GLU A 480 -19.39 -20.92 -26.15
N ILE A 481 -18.77 -22.09 -26.00
CA ILE A 481 -19.27 -23.41 -26.45
C ILE A 481 -20.63 -23.76 -25.82
N TYR A 482 -20.92 -23.26 -24.61
CA TYR A 482 -22.20 -23.46 -23.94
C TYR A 482 -23.30 -22.50 -24.47
N GLU A 483 -22.94 -21.37 -25.08
CA GLU A 483 -23.89 -20.41 -25.66
C GLU A 483 -24.46 -20.89 -27.01
N GLU A 484 -23.70 -21.66 -27.79
CA GLU A 484 -24.14 -22.20 -29.09
C GLU A 484 -25.13 -23.38 -28.97
N SER A 485 -25.22 -24.02 -27.80
CA SER A 485 -26.10 -25.18 -27.56
C SER A 485 -27.57 -24.82 -27.20
N ASN A 486 -27.97 -23.58 -27.52
CA ASN A 486 -29.24 -22.95 -27.13
C ASN A 486 -30.47 -23.37 -27.97
N GLU A 487 -30.34 -24.04 -29.12
CA GLU A 487 -31.51 -24.28 -29.98
C GLU A 487 -32.32 -25.57 -29.67
N ASP A 488 -31.74 -26.63 -29.09
CA ASP A 488 -32.37 -27.97 -29.23
C ASP A 488 -32.84 -28.74 -27.98
N LYS A 489 -32.78 -28.23 -26.73
CA LYS A 489 -33.35 -28.97 -25.57
C LYS A 489 -33.95 -28.06 -24.51
N LYS A 490 -35.29 -27.93 -24.54
CA LYS A 490 -36.10 -27.20 -23.53
C LYS A 490 -36.35 -27.98 -22.24
N GLU A 491 -36.04 -29.28 -22.16
CA GLU A 491 -36.29 -30.07 -20.96
C GLU A 491 -34.99 -30.44 -20.23
N ILE A 492 -34.83 -29.87 -19.03
CA ILE A 492 -33.80 -30.26 -18.07
C ILE A 492 -34.18 -31.63 -17.47
N SER A 493 -33.24 -32.58 -17.47
CA SER A 493 -33.44 -33.92 -16.89
C SER A 493 -33.86 -33.85 -15.42
N ASN A 494 -34.77 -34.74 -15.00
CA ASN A 494 -35.22 -34.83 -13.60
C ASN A 494 -34.06 -35.08 -12.62
N GLU A 495 -32.98 -35.72 -13.06
CA GLU A 495 -31.76 -35.89 -12.26
C GLU A 495 -31.06 -34.55 -11.99
N THR A 496 -30.99 -33.67 -13.00
CA THR A 496 -30.41 -32.33 -12.88
C THR A 496 -31.28 -31.42 -12.01
N LYS A 497 -32.61 -31.58 -12.07
CA LYS A 497 -33.55 -30.89 -11.16
C LYS A 497 -33.33 -31.33 -9.71
N GLN A 498 -33.13 -32.62 -9.46
CA GLN A 498 -32.81 -33.13 -8.11
C GLN A 498 -31.44 -32.63 -7.62
N LYS A 499 -30.42 -32.59 -8.49
CA LYS A 499 -29.10 -32.01 -8.17
C LYS A 499 -29.22 -30.52 -7.82
N LEU A 500 -30.01 -29.75 -8.57
CA LEU A 500 -30.27 -28.34 -8.28
C LEU A 500 -30.91 -28.16 -6.89
N VAL A 501 -31.98 -28.92 -6.60
CA VAL A 501 -32.66 -28.88 -5.29
C VAL A 501 -31.70 -29.24 -4.15
N SER A 502 -30.81 -30.24 -4.36
CA SER A 502 -29.81 -30.64 -3.36
C SER A 502 -28.77 -29.55 -3.05
N ARG A 503 -28.56 -28.58 -3.96
CA ARG A 503 -27.53 -27.53 -3.82
C ARG A 503 -28.11 -26.17 -3.42
N THR A 504 -29.30 -25.82 -3.88
CA THR A 504 -29.89 -24.48 -3.67
C THR A 504 -31.07 -24.44 -2.72
N GLY A 505 -31.69 -25.59 -2.40
CA GLY A 505 -32.97 -25.64 -1.68
C GLY A 505 -34.18 -25.51 -2.61
N VAL A 506 -35.38 -25.80 -2.07
CA VAL A 506 -36.62 -26.01 -2.84
C VAL A 506 -37.19 -24.69 -3.36
N ILE A 507 -37.17 -23.63 -2.56
CA ILE A 507 -37.77 -22.33 -2.92
C ILE A 507 -36.93 -21.63 -4.00
N ILE A 508 -35.60 -21.64 -3.85
CA ILE A 508 -34.69 -21.04 -4.83
C ILE A 508 -34.72 -21.85 -6.15
N ALA A 509 -34.77 -23.19 -6.07
CA ALA A 509 -34.84 -24.04 -7.26
C ALA A 509 -36.14 -23.81 -8.06
N SER A 510 -37.30 -23.68 -7.39
CA SER A 510 -38.57 -23.41 -8.08
C SER A 510 -38.59 -22.06 -8.82
N GLN A 511 -37.94 -21.03 -8.26
CA GLN A 511 -37.82 -19.72 -8.91
C GLN A 511 -36.77 -19.71 -10.04
N ILE A 512 -35.70 -20.50 -9.93
CA ILE A 512 -34.75 -20.70 -11.03
C ILE A 512 -35.43 -21.41 -12.20
N LEU A 513 -36.23 -22.46 -11.95
CA LEU A 513 -36.96 -23.23 -12.96
C LEU A 513 -38.07 -22.43 -13.70
N LYS A 514 -38.53 -21.32 -13.13
CA LYS A 514 -39.52 -20.41 -13.75
C LYS A 514 -38.89 -19.47 -14.80
N ARG A 515 -37.56 -19.36 -14.88
CA ARG A 515 -36.86 -18.44 -15.79
C ARG A 515 -36.46 -19.11 -17.10
N ASP A 516 -36.47 -18.35 -18.19
CA ASP A 516 -36.10 -18.88 -19.52
C ASP A 516 -34.62 -19.31 -19.60
N ASP A 517 -33.75 -18.70 -18.78
CA ASP A 517 -32.30 -18.96 -18.73
C ASP A 517 -31.88 -20.15 -17.85
N THR A 518 -32.82 -21.00 -17.44
CA THR A 518 -32.58 -22.04 -16.42
C THR A 518 -31.37 -22.92 -16.74
N ARG A 519 -31.18 -23.32 -18.00
CA ARG A 519 -30.11 -24.24 -18.41
C ARG A 519 -28.71 -23.63 -18.26
N GLN A 520 -28.53 -22.38 -18.67
CA GLN A 520 -27.26 -21.65 -18.51
C GLN A 520 -26.91 -21.44 -17.03
N LEU A 521 -27.91 -21.22 -16.18
CA LEU A 521 -27.69 -21.07 -14.73
C LEU A 521 -27.27 -22.40 -14.09
N VAL A 522 -27.88 -23.50 -14.50
CA VAL A 522 -27.50 -24.85 -14.07
C VAL A 522 -26.09 -25.18 -14.53
N ASP A 523 -25.77 -24.95 -15.80
CA ASP A 523 -24.44 -25.21 -16.35
C ASP A 523 -23.37 -24.34 -15.67
N ALA A 524 -23.67 -23.07 -15.35
CA ALA A 524 -22.79 -22.17 -14.60
C ALA A 524 -22.58 -22.57 -13.13
N MET A 525 -23.57 -23.19 -12.50
CA MET A 525 -23.46 -23.70 -11.13
C MET A 525 -22.58 -24.94 -11.03
N PHE A 526 -22.67 -25.84 -12.01
CA PHE A 526 -21.92 -27.10 -12.05
C PHE A 526 -20.62 -26.99 -12.87
N PHE A 527 -20.26 -25.81 -13.36
CA PHE A 527 -19.04 -25.59 -14.11
C PHE A 527 -17.80 -25.88 -13.25
N GLY A 528 -17.13 -27.00 -13.53
CA GLY A 528 -15.94 -27.47 -12.83
C GLY A 528 -16.17 -28.63 -11.83
N GLU A 529 -17.39 -29.17 -11.71
CA GLU A 529 -17.68 -30.44 -11.02
C GLU A 529 -17.58 -31.67 -11.95
#